data_AF-A0AA86JBU3-F1
#
_entry.id   AF-A0AA86JBU3-F1
#
_cell.length_a   1.000
_cell.length_b   1.000
_cell.length_c   1.000
_cell.angle_alpha   90.00
_cell.angle_beta   90.00
_cell.angle_gamma   90.00
#
_symmetry.space_group_name_H-M   'P 1'
#
loop_
_entity.id
_entity.type
_entity.pdbx_description
1 polymer ?
#
loop_
_entity_poly.entity_id
_entity_poly.type
_entity_poly.pdbx_seq_one_letter_code
_entity_poly.pdbx_strand_id
1 'polypeptide(L)'
;MQANLNQLSLTDLYSNIDEYFQSDKPKLIKLFEQHIDLASLIPQSFFNHYYSNSGRPRQYSLTSMISALIIKSILSIADTSLL
;
A
#
# COMPACT_ATOMS: atom_id res chain seq x y z
N MET A 1 22.19 27.01 -6.01
CA MET A 1 20.83 26.82 -5.46
C MET A 1 20.64 25.32 -5.25
N GLN A 2 20.67 24.84 -4.01
CA GLN A 2 20.31 23.46 -3.70
C GLN A 2 18.79 23.35 -3.81
N ALA A 3 18.30 22.47 -4.69
CA ALA A 3 16.88 22.15 -4.74
C ALA A 3 16.57 21.33 -3.48
N ASN A 4 15.83 21.92 -2.54
CA ASN A 4 15.23 21.20 -1.43
C ASN A 4 14.19 20.25 -2.04
N LEU A 5 14.57 19.00 -2.28
CA LEU A 5 13.64 17.94 -2.65
C LEU A 5 12.90 17.54 -1.38
N ASN A 6 11.95 18.38 -0.96
CA ASN A 6 10.98 17.98 0.05
C ASN A 6 10.30 16.71 -0.46
N GLN A 7 10.38 15.63 0.31
CA GLN A 7 9.64 14.41 0.00
C GLN A 7 8.16 14.79 -0.06
N LEU A 8 7.60 14.85 -1.28
CA LEU A 8 6.18 15.08 -1.49
C LEU A 8 5.43 13.92 -0.86
N SER A 9 4.61 14.21 0.17
CA SER A 9 3.67 13.22 0.65
C SER A 9 2.60 12.99 -0.42
N LEU A 10 2.13 11.75 -0.56
CA LEU A 10 0.96 11.44 -1.38
C LEU A 10 -0.26 12.27 -0.95
N THR A 11 -0.34 12.61 0.33
CA THR A 11 -1.38 13.51 0.88
C THR A 11 -1.22 14.95 0.39
N ASP A 12 0.01 15.43 0.17
CA ASP A 12 0.27 16.79 -0.30
C ASP A 12 -0.06 16.95 -1.80
N LEU A 13 0.09 15.86 -2.57
CA LEU A 13 -0.24 15.83 -4.00
C LEU A 13 -1.75 15.73 -4.28
N TYR A 14 -2.53 15.26 -3.31
CA TYR A 14 -3.96 15.03 -3.49
C TYR A 14 -4.77 15.59 -2.33
N SER A 15 -5.08 16.89 -2.42
CA SER A 15 -5.92 17.64 -1.46
C SER A 15 -7.31 17.02 -1.25
N ASN A 16 -7.77 16.16 -2.18
CA ASN A 16 -9.12 15.60 -2.21
C ASN A 16 -9.19 14.08 -1.95
N ILE A 17 -8.08 13.42 -1.57
CA ILE A 17 -8.12 11.98 -1.25
C ILE A 17 -9.05 11.72 -0.06
N ASP A 18 -9.06 12.59 0.94
CA ASP A 18 -9.91 12.44 2.12
C ASP A 18 -11.41 12.46 1.74
N GLU A 19 -11.83 13.39 0.89
CA GLU A 19 -13.21 13.51 0.44
C GLU A 19 -13.63 12.32 -0.44
N TYR A 20 -12.73 11.86 -1.33
CA TYR A 20 -12.93 10.65 -2.13
C TYR A 20 -13.01 9.38 -1.28
N PHE A 21 -12.22 9.32 -0.20
CA PHE A 21 -12.21 8.18 0.70
C PHE A 21 -13.46 8.14 1.58
N GLN A 22 -13.92 9.29 2.10
CA GLN A 22 -15.14 9.37 2.90
C GLN A 22 -16.39 9.07 2.07
N SER A 23 -16.40 9.46 0.78
CA SER A 23 -17.53 9.23 -0.11
C SER A 23 -17.59 7.79 -0.63
N ASP A 24 -16.47 7.16 -0.99
CA ASP A 24 -16.48 5.84 -1.62
C ASP A 24 -15.18 5.04 -1.38
N LYS A 25 -14.99 4.57 -0.14
CA LYS A 25 -13.86 3.69 0.26
C LYS A 25 -13.55 2.55 -0.73
N PRO A 26 -14.54 1.77 -1.23
CA PRO A 26 -14.25 0.69 -2.16
C PRO A 26 -13.77 1.19 -3.54
N LYS A 27 -14.07 2.44 -3.93
CA LYS A 27 -13.59 3.02 -5.19
C LYS A 27 -12.09 3.26 -5.19
N LEU A 28 -11.50 3.70 -4.08
CA LEU A 28 -10.05 3.85 -3.97
C LEU A 28 -9.32 2.52 -4.15
N ILE A 29 -9.82 1.46 -3.50
CA ILE A 29 -9.26 0.11 -3.62
C ILE A 29 -9.37 -0.38 -5.07
N LYS A 30 -10.52 -0.18 -5.72
CA LYS A 30 -10.70 -0.55 -7.14
C LYS A 30 -9.74 0.20 -8.06
N LEU A 31 -9.56 1.51 -7.88
CA LEU A 31 -8.62 2.30 -8.67
C LEU A 31 -7.18 1.83 -8.47
N PHE A 32 -6.82 1.51 -7.23
CA PHE A 32 -5.51 0.96 -6.88
C PHE A 32 -5.27 -0.39 -7.60
N GLU A 33 -6.22 -1.31 -7.53
CA GLU A 33 -6.14 -2.61 -8.22
C GLU A 33 -6.14 -2.48 -9.76
N GLN A 34 -6.83 -1.48 -10.32
CA GLN A 34 -6.89 -1.24 -11.77
C GLN A 34 -5.60 -0.66 -12.35
N HIS A 35 -4.92 0.22 -11.60
CA HIS A 35 -3.79 0.98 -12.11
C HIS A 35 -2.43 0.48 -11.61
N ILE A 36 -2.40 -0.35 -10.56
CA ILE A 36 -1.15 -0.84 -9.97
C ILE A 36 -1.15 -2.37 -9.99
N ASP A 37 -0.36 -2.95 -10.91
CA ASP A 37 -0.04 -4.37 -10.88
C ASP A 37 1.04 -4.65 -9.83
N LEU A 38 0.59 -4.82 -8.59
CA LEU A 38 1.47 -5.13 -7.46
C LEU A 38 2.25 -6.44 -7.63
N ALA A 39 1.69 -7.43 -8.31
CA ALA A 39 2.36 -8.72 -8.48
C ALA A 39 3.63 -8.55 -9.33
N SER A 40 3.56 -7.70 -10.37
CA SER A 40 4.72 -7.39 -11.22
C SER A 40 5.86 -6.67 -10.50
N LEU A 41 5.54 -5.92 -9.43
CA LEU A 41 6.51 -5.11 -8.68
C LEU A 41 7.25 -5.92 -7.60
N ILE A 42 6.73 -7.08 -7.22
CA ILE A 42 7.31 -7.89 -6.16
C ILE A 42 8.44 -8.76 -6.72
N PRO A 43 9.68 -8.65 -6.21
CA PRO A 43 10.75 -9.54 -6.62
C PRO A 43 10.41 -11.00 -6.35
N GLN A 44 10.71 -11.88 -7.31
CA GLN A 44 10.44 -13.31 -7.18
C GLN A 44 11.08 -13.93 -5.92
N SER A 45 12.26 -13.44 -5.52
CA SER A 45 12.93 -13.88 -4.29
C SER A 45 12.09 -13.60 -3.04
N PHE A 46 11.47 -12.43 -2.96
CA PHE A 46 10.59 -12.04 -1.86
C PHE A 46 9.30 -12.86 -1.87
N PHE A 47 8.71 -13.07 -3.05
CA PHE A 47 7.55 -13.94 -3.22
C PHE A 47 7.84 -15.36 -2.69
N ASN A 48 8.95 -15.96 -3.14
CA ASN A 48 9.35 -17.30 -2.73
C ASN A 48 9.62 -17.37 -1.23
N HIS A 49 10.26 -16.35 -0.65
CA HIS A 49 10.50 -16.28 0.78
C HIS A 49 9.19 -16.16 1.57
N TYR A 50 8.27 -15.31 1.10
CA TYR A 50 6.96 -15.15 1.73
C TYR A 50 6.15 -16.44 1.69
N TYR A 51 6.21 -17.25 0.64
CA TYR A 51 5.48 -18.53 0.57
C TYR A 51 6.29 -19.74 1.06
N SER A 52 7.52 -19.55 1.52
CA SER A 52 8.31 -20.62 2.13
C SER A 52 7.59 -21.22 3.34
N ASN A 53 7.82 -22.51 3.59
CA ASN A 53 7.19 -23.21 4.70
C ASN A 53 7.73 -22.66 6.03
N SER A 54 6.94 -21.81 6.69
CA SER A 54 7.28 -21.19 7.98
C SER A 54 6.66 -21.91 9.17
N GLY A 55 5.99 -23.05 8.94
CA GLY A 55 5.30 -23.81 9.98
C GLY A 55 4.03 -23.17 10.53
N ARG A 56 3.61 -22.01 10.00
CA ARG A 56 2.35 -21.34 10.36
C ARG A 56 1.50 -21.10 9.11
N PRO A 57 0.20 -21.43 9.14
CA PRO A 57 -0.69 -21.14 8.02
C PRO A 57 -0.84 -19.63 7.86
N ARG A 58 -0.76 -19.15 6.62
CA ARG A 58 -0.96 -17.74 6.26
C ARG A 58 -2.41 -17.54 5.85
N GLN A 59 -3.09 -16.59 6.50
CA GLN A 59 -4.49 -16.26 6.19
C GLN A 59 -4.63 -15.31 5.00
N TYR A 60 -3.62 -14.46 4.77
CA TYR A 60 -3.66 -13.42 3.74
C TYR A 60 -2.58 -13.68 2.68
N SER A 61 -2.85 -13.24 1.45
CA SER A 61 -1.87 -13.30 0.36
C SER A 61 -0.81 -12.19 0.51
N LEU A 62 0.36 -12.39 -0.11
CA LEU A 62 1.42 -11.39 -0.12
C LEU A 62 0.96 -10.06 -0.71
N THR A 63 0.27 -10.13 -1.85
CA THR A 63 -0.25 -8.95 -2.55
C THR A 63 -1.28 -8.22 -1.69
N SER A 64 -2.22 -8.94 -1.04
CA SER A 64 -3.19 -8.33 -0.13
C SER A 64 -2.52 -7.62 1.05
N MET A 65 -1.49 -8.23 1.64
CA MET A 65 -0.74 -7.63 2.75
C MET A 65 -0.03 -6.35 2.32
N ILE A 66 0.63 -6.34 1.16
CA ILE A 66 1.32 -5.16 0.63
C ILE A 66 0.32 -4.07 0.24
N SER A 67 -0.80 -4.41 -0.41
CA SER A 67 -1.88 -3.46 -0.71
C SER A 67 -2.38 -2.77 0.54
N ALA A 68 -2.63 -3.53 1.61
CA ALA A 68 -3.08 -2.97 2.89
C ALA A 68 -2.06 -2.01 3.51
N LEU A 69 -0.76 -2.33 3.43
CA LEU A 69 0.32 -1.46 3.90
C LEU A 69 0.38 -0.15 3.11
N ILE A 70 0.27 -0.22 1.78
CA ILE A 70 0.30 0.98 0.92
C ILE A 70 -0.92 1.86 1.18
N ILE A 71 -2.12 1.28 1.25
CA ILE A 71 -3.35 2.02 1.56
C ILE A 71 -3.23 2.67 2.94
N LYS A 72 -2.72 1.94 3.93
CA LYS A 72 -2.46 2.47 5.28
C LYS A 72 -1.49 3.65 5.26
N SER A 73 -0.42 3.58 4.46
CA SER A 73 0.51 4.69 4.26
C SER A 73 -0.11 5.89 3.57
N ILE A 74 -0.94 5.67 2.53
CA ILE A 74 -1.66 6.75 1.81
C ILE A 74 -2.62 7.48 2.75
N LEU A 75 -3.34 6.73 3.60
CA LEU A 75 -4.30 7.29 4.54
C LEU A 75 -3.65 7.94 5.77
N SER A 76 -2.31 7.96 5.83
CA SER A 76 -1.54 8.50 6.95
C SER A 76 -2.04 8.02 8.31
N ILE A 77 -2.55 6.77 8.37
CA ILE A 77 -3.05 6.17 9.60
C ILE A 77 -1.83 5.94 10.49
N ALA A 78 -1.73 6.75 11.55
CA ALA A 78 -0.54 6.88 12.39
C ALA A 78 -0.15 5.60 13.15
N ASP A 79 -1.01 4.59 13.20
CA ASP A 79 -0.70 3.32 13.85
C ASP A 79 0.26 2.50 13.00
N THR A 80 1.56 2.79 13.00
CA THR A 80 2.58 1.91 12.39
C THR A 80 2.82 0.63 13.20
N SER A 81 2.08 0.43 14.29
CA SER A 81 2.02 -0.81 15.06
C SER A 81 1.53 -1.95 14.13
N LEU A 82 2.47 -2.81 13.76
CA LEU A 82 2.22 -4.14 13.17
C LEU A 82 2.26 -5.20 14.28
N LEU A 83 1.76 -4.86 15.47
CA LEU A 83 1.76 -5.68 16.67
C LEU A 83 0.65 -5.21 17.61
#